data_AF-A0A2G2WQP8-F1
#
_entry.id   AF-A0A2G2WQP8-F1
#
_cell.length_a   1.000
_cell.length_b   1.000
_cell.length_c   1.000
_cell.angle_alpha   90.00
_cell.angle_beta   90.00
_cell.angle_gamma   90.00
#
_symmetry.space_group_name_H-M   'P 1'
#
loop_
_entity.id
_entity.type
_entity.pdbx_description
1 polymer ?
#
loop_
_entity_poly.entity_id
_entity_poly.type
_entity_poly.pdbx_seq_one_letter_code
_entity_poly.pdbx_strand_id
1 'polypeptide(L)'
;MATESQMHDDATTMAATSIAMTSRGNAPQHMAPAKKPENFLGIDFKRWQQKMFFYLTTLCLQWFTSENAPVVPEGTSDKDRFIIIEAWKHSDFLCRNYILSDLQDDLYNIYSGT
;
A
#
# COMPACT_ATOMS: atom_id res chain seq x y z
N MET A 1 -48.87 -53.30 13.07
CA MET A 1 -49.40 -53.24 11.70
C MET A 1 -49.68 -51.79 11.35
N ALA A 2 -49.52 -51.45 10.07
CA ALA A 2 -49.78 -50.18 9.37
C ALA A 2 -48.68 -49.09 9.45
N THR A 3 -48.01 -48.98 8.30
CA THR A 3 -47.14 -47.94 7.76
C THR A 3 -47.96 -46.82 7.10
N GLU A 4 -47.48 -45.57 7.16
CA GLU A 4 -47.73 -44.50 6.16
C GLU A 4 -46.65 -43.41 6.38
N SER A 5 -45.62 -43.30 5.53
CA SER A 5 -45.54 -42.61 4.22
C SER A 5 -44.91 -41.20 4.33
N GLN A 6 -43.62 -41.21 4.00
CA GLN A 6 -42.69 -40.20 3.48
C GLN A 6 -43.22 -38.84 2.97
N MET A 7 -42.55 -37.75 3.39
CA MET A 7 -42.16 -36.64 2.50
C MET A 7 -40.70 -36.27 2.78
N HIS A 8 -39.89 -36.29 1.74
CA HIS A 8 -38.58 -35.65 1.67
C HIS A 8 -38.78 -34.13 1.64
N ASP A 9 -37.86 -33.38 2.25
CA ASP A 9 -37.31 -32.20 1.58
C ASP A 9 -35.84 -32.00 1.95
N ASP A 10 -35.07 -31.87 0.88
CA ASP A 10 -33.64 -31.67 0.75
C ASP A 10 -33.34 -30.17 0.96
N ALA A 11 -32.30 -29.83 1.75
CA ALA A 11 -31.56 -28.57 1.59
C ALA A 11 -30.37 -28.49 2.56
N THR A 12 -29.23 -28.98 2.06
CA THR A 12 -27.99 -28.19 1.95
C THR A 12 -27.43 -27.52 3.22
N THR A 13 -26.45 -28.23 3.78
CA THR A 13 -25.14 -27.73 4.20
C THR A 13 -24.85 -26.25 3.87
N MET A 14 -24.70 -25.43 4.90
CA MET A 14 -23.74 -24.33 4.86
C MET A 14 -22.91 -24.41 6.13
N ALA A 15 -21.71 -24.95 5.95
CA ALA A 15 -20.67 -25.05 6.95
C ALA A 15 -20.40 -23.68 7.58
N ALA A 16 -20.42 -23.63 8.91
CA ALA A 16 -19.92 -22.50 9.66
C ALA A 16 -18.41 -22.38 9.43
N THR A 17 -18.01 -21.59 8.43
CA THR A 17 -16.61 -21.21 8.21
C THR A 17 -16.18 -20.24 9.30
N SER A 18 -15.67 -20.77 10.40
CA SER A 18 -14.91 -19.99 11.37
C SER A 18 -13.56 -19.64 10.75
N ILE A 19 -13.44 -18.41 10.24
CA ILE A 19 -12.20 -17.89 9.68
C ILE A 19 -11.29 -17.55 10.85
N ALA A 20 -10.40 -18.47 11.18
CA ALA A 20 -9.26 -18.22 12.05
C ALA A 20 -8.44 -17.07 11.44
N MET A 21 -8.47 -15.90 12.08
CA MET A 21 -7.54 -14.83 11.77
C MET A 21 -6.13 -15.32 12.07
N THR A 22 -5.45 -15.81 11.04
CA THR A 22 -4.02 -16.04 11.08
C THR A 22 -3.36 -14.67 11.10
N SER A 23 -2.88 -14.24 12.27
CA SER A 23 -1.96 -13.11 12.38
C SER A 23 -0.65 -13.52 11.70
N ARG A 24 -0.60 -13.35 10.38
CA ARG A 24 0.64 -13.49 9.63
C ARG A 24 1.54 -12.33 10.05
N GLY A 25 2.47 -12.62 10.96
CA GLY A 25 3.56 -11.71 11.31
C GLY A 25 4.37 -11.42 10.06
N ASN A 26 4.30 -10.17 9.60
CA ASN A 26 5.14 -9.69 8.50
C ASN A 26 6.54 -9.43 9.07
N ALA A 27 7.38 -10.46 9.10
CA ALA A 27 8.82 -10.24 9.17
C ALA A 27 9.24 -9.44 7.92
N PRO A 28 10.10 -8.41 8.03
CA PRO A 28 10.59 -7.70 6.86
C PRO A 28 11.31 -8.70 5.97
N GLN A 29 10.71 -9.04 4.83
CA GLN A 29 11.41 -9.82 3.83
C GLN A 29 12.58 -8.95 3.38
N HIS A 30 13.80 -9.46 3.53
CA HIS A 30 15.01 -8.83 3.01
C HIS A 30 14.93 -8.87 1.48
N MET A 31 14.23 -7.89 0.92
CA MET A 31 14.15 -7.66 -0.51
C MET A 31 15.57 -7.32 -0.99
N ALA A 32 15.97 -7.90 -2.12
CA ALA A 32 17.20 -7.49 -2.81
C ALA A 32 17.21 -5.95 -2.96
N PRO A 33 18.38 -5.29 -2.90
CA PRO A 33 18.46 -3.84 -3.01
C PRO A 33 17.66 -3.38 -4.22
N ALA A 34 16.65 -2.53 -3.98
CA ALA A 34 15.82 -2.00 -5.04
C ALA A 34 16.74 -1.28 -6.03
N LYS A 35 16.96 -1.89 -7.21
CA LYS A 35 17.80 -1.29 -8.25
C LYS A 35 17.11 0.01 -8.66
N LYS A 36 17.77 1.14 -8.39
CA LYS A 36 17.24 2.46 -8.78
C LYS A 36 16.93 2.43 -10.29
N PRO A 37 15.75 2.86 -10.72
CA PRO A 37 15.45 3.02 -12.13
C PRO A 37 16.34 4.08 -12.79
N GLU A 38 16.35 4.07 -14.11
CA GLU A 38 17.05 5.08 -14.90
C GLU A 38 16.25 6.37 -14.89
N ASN A 39 16.97 7.50 -14.90
CA ASN A 39 16.35 8.81 -14.89
C ASN A 39 15.36 8.98 -16.06
N PHE A 40 14.22 9.60 -15.78
CA PHE A 40 13.20 9.97 -16.73
C PHE A 40 13.67 11.10 -17.63
N LEU A 41 13.75 10.82 -18.92
CA LEU A 41 14.17 11.77 -19.95
C LEU A 41 12.99 12.50 -20.60
N GLY A 42 11.79 12.46 -20.00
CA GLY A 42 10.58 13.05 -20.57
C GLY A 42 9.87 12.22 -21.66
N ILE A 43 10.46 11.10 -22.08
CA ILE A 43 9.89 10.17 -23.08
C ILE A 43 9.35 8.89 -22.40
N ASP A 44 8.33 8.27 -22.99
CA ASP A 44 7.72 7.04 -22.49
C ASP A 44 7.17 7.13 -21.05
N PHE A 45 6.50 8.23 -20.70
CA PHE A 45 5.95 8.49 -19.36
C PHE A 45 5.23 7.29 -18.74
N LYS A 46 4.39 6.57 -19.52
CA LYS A 46 3.65 5.40 -19.02
C LYS A 46 4.58 4.28 -18.52
N ARG A 47 5.68 4.03 -19.25
CA ARG A 47 6.68 3.02 -18.88
C ARG A 47 7.46 3.47 -17.65
N TRP A 48 7.85 4.73 -17.61
CA TRP A 48 8.54 5.31 -16.46
C TRP A 48 7.66 5.26 -15.20
N GLN A 49 6.40 5.68 -15.30
CA GLN A 49 5.43 5.63 -14.20
C GLN A 49 5.26 4.21 -13.66
N GLN A 50 5.22 3.19 -14.52
CA GLN A 50 5.16 1.79 -14.09
C GLN A 50 6.43 1.34 -13.35
N LYS A 51 7.61 1.73 -13.84
CA LYS A 51 8.89 1.45 -13.16
C LYS A 51 8.96 2.15 -11.80
N MET A 52 8.53 3.40 -11.73
CA MET A 52 8.42 4.17 -10.48
C MET A 52 7.46 3.52 -9.49
N PHE A 53 6.28 3.11 -9.93
CA PHE A 53 5.31 2.42 -9.10
C PHE A 53 5.91 1.16 -8.47
N PHE A 54 6.59 0.34 -9.26
CA PHE A 54 7.25 -0.86 -8.75
C PHE A 54 8.36 -0.51 -7.75
N TYR A 55 9.20 0.47 -8.07
CA TYR A 55 10.27 0.94 -7.19
C TYR A 55 9.74 1.44 -5.83
N LEU A 56 8.73 2.31 -5.83
CA LEU A 56 8.09 2.81 -4.61
C LEU A 56 7.38 1.70 -3.83
N THR A 57 6.83 0.69 -4.51
CA THR A 57 6.26 -0.50 -3.86
C THR A 57 7.33 -1.28 -3.10
N THR A 58 8.52 -1.47 -3.70
CA THR A 58 9.64 -2.14 -3.00
C THR A 58 10.15 -1.37 -1.78
N LEU A 59 9.96 -0.04 -1.77
CA LEU A 59 10.30 0.84 -0.66
C LEU A 59 9.16 1.02 0.36
N CYS A 60 8.00 0.37 0.15
CA CYS A 60 6.77 0.59 0.94
C CYS A 60 6.26 2.05 0.93
N LEU A 61 6.61 2.82 -0.10
CA LEU A 61 6.23 4.23 -0.25
C LEU A 61 5.10 4.45 -1.28
N GLN A 62 4.69 3.41 -2.00
CA GLN A 62 3.66 3.52 -3.04
C GLN A 62 2.36 4.16 -2.55
N TRP A 63 1.95 3.86 -1.32
CA TRP A 63 0.73 4.38 -0.71
C TRP A 63 0.69 5.92 -0.66
N PHE A 64 1.84 6.56 -0.47
CA PHE A 64 1.96 8.02 -0.38
C PHE A 64 1.75 8.74 -1.72
N THR A 65 1.69 8.00 -2.83
CA THR A 65 1.36 8.60 -4.15
C THR A 65 -0.14 8.70 -4.41
N SER A 66 -0.97 8.01 -3.64
CA SER A 66 -2.43 7.95 -3.86
C SER A 66 -3.25 8.36 -2.64
N GLU A 67 -2.71 8.20 -1.43
CA GLU A 67 -3.42 8.49 -0.19
C GLU A 67 -3.21 9.94 0.28
N ASN A 68 -4.24 10.52 0.88
CA ASN A 68 -4.13 11.78 1.63
C ASN A 68 -3.54 11.53 3.04
N ALA A 69 -3.22 12.62 3.74
CA ALA A 69 -2.74 12.57 5.12
C ALA A 69 -3.67 11.74 6.03
N PRO A 70 -3.11 11.01 7.01
CA PRO A 70 -3.87 10.11 7.86
C PRO A 70 -4.82 10.90 8.74
N VAL A 71 -6.08 10.46 8.80
CA VAL A 71 -7.05 10.96 9.77
C VAL A 71 -6.78 10.25 11.10
N VAL A 72 -6.31 11.00 12.10
CA VAL A 72 -6.00 10.43 13.41
C VAL A 72 -7.29 10.30 14.24
N PRO A 73 -7.63 9.11 14.78
CA PRO A 73 -8.86 8.91 15.55
C PRO A 73 -8.96 9.79 16.80
N GLU A 74 -10.18 10.22 17.13
CA GLU A 74 -10.47 10.88 18.41
C GLU A 74 -10.19 9.91 19.57
N GLY A 75 -9.47 10.39 20.59
CA GLY A 75 -9.00 9.57 21.72
C GLY A 75 -7.54 9.11 21.62
N THR A 76 -6.87 9.36 20.49
CA THR A 76 -5.41 9.16 20.38
C THR A 76 -4.68 10.19 21.26
N SER A 77 -3.70 9.75 22.04
CA SER A 77 -2.92 10.67 22.88
C SER A 77 -2.22 11.74 22.03
N ASP A 78 -2.00 12.94 22.58
CA ASP A 78 -1.31 14.01 21.85
C ASP A 78 0.08 13.59 21.36
N LYS A 79 0.78 12.80 22.17
CA LYS A 79 2.10 12.25 21.84
C LYS A 79 2.02 11.28 20.66
N ASP A 80 1.08 10.35 20.67
CA ASP A 80 0.94 9.36 19.60
C ASP A 80 0.47 10.03 18.30
N ARG A 81 -0.46 11.00 18.40
CA ARG A 81 -0.89 11.82 17.26
C ARG A 81 0.29 12.54 16.62
N PHE A 82 1.17 13.14 17.44
CA PHE A 82 2.37 13.80 16.93
C PHE A 82 3.30 12.82 16.21
N ILE A 83 3.58 11.66 16.80
CA ILE A 83 4.45 10.63 16.20
C ILE A 83 3.89 10.16 14.86
N ILE A 84 2.58 9.88 14.77
CA ILE A 84 1.92 9.42 13.54
C ILE A 84 2.05 10.47 12.43
N ILE A 85 1.78 11.74 12.75
CA ILE A 85 1.85 12.83 11.77
C ILE A 85 3.28 13.03 11.27
N GLU A 86 4.26 13.05 12.16
CA GLU A 86 5.66 13.27 11.78
C GLU A 86 6.23 12.09 10.98
N ALA A 87 5.90 10.85 11.36
CA ALA A 87 6.28 9.67 10.59
C ALA A 87 5.67 9.68 9.18
N TRP A 88 4.40 10.10 9.06
CA TRP A 88 3.75 10.24 7.77
C TRP A 88 4.39 11.33 6.91
N LYS A 89 4.64 12.53 7.47
CA LYS A 89 5.32 13.62 6.76
C LYS A 89 6.70 13.22 6.27
N HIS A 90 7.47 12.53 7.11
CA HIS A 90 8.78 12.05 6.73
C HIS A 90 8.71 11.06 5.55
N SER A 91 7.74 10.15 5.59
CA SER A 91 7.54 9.17 4.52
C SER A 91 7.02 9.80 3.21
N ASP A 92 6.10 10.78 3.30
CA ASP A 92 5.64 11.58 2.16
C ASP A 92 6.82 12.36 1.53
N PHE A 93 7.64 13.00 2.36
CA PHE A 93 8.86 13.67 1.91
C PHE A 93 9.80 12.72 1.19
N LEU A 94 10.07 11.54 1.75
CA LEU A 94 10.92 10.53 1.10
C LEU A 94 10.34 10.08 -0.24
N CYS A 95 9.04 9.78 -0.31
CA CYS A 95 8.36 9.36 -1.53
C CYS A 95 8.53 10.40 -2.65
N ARG A 96 8.26 11.68 -2.34
CA ARG A 96 8.46 12.79 -3.28
C ARG A 96 9.91 12.90 -3.74
N ASN A 97 10.87 12.80 -2.82
CA ASN A 97 12.28 12.89 -3.16
C ASN A 97 12.76 11.74 -4.05
N TYR A 98 12.25 10.52 -3.84
CA TYR A 98 12.59 9.41 -4.73
C TYR A 98 12.09 9.65 -6.15
N ILE A 99 10.84 10.11 -6.31
CA ILE A 99 10.26 10.46 -7.61
C ILE A 99 11.09 11.57 -8.27
N LEU A 100 11.38 12.65 -7.53
CA LEU A 100 12.18 13.76 -8.02
C LEU A 100 13.58 13.31 -8.43
N SER A 101 14.26 12.50 -7.60
CA SER A 101 15.62 12.02 -7.86
C SER A 101 15.74 11.15 -9.11
N ASP A 102 14.63 10.67 -9.64
CA ASP A 102 14.55 9.88 -10.85
C ASP A 102 14.21 10.75 -12.07
N LEU A 103 14.08 12.06 -11.94
CA LEU A 103 13.92 12.98 -13.06
C LEU A 103 15.28 13.41 -13.59
N GLN A 104 15.37 13.65 -14.90
CA GLN A 104 16.50 14.40 -15.46
C GLN A 104 16.50 15.85 -14.94
N ASP A 105 17.68 16.46 -14.81
CA ASP A 105 17.89 17.79 -14.20
C ASP A 105 16.90 18.87 -14.67
N ASP A 106 16.62 18.95 -15.97
CA ASP A 106 15.67 19.94 -16.51
C ASP A 106 14.26 19.75 -15.96
N LEU A 107 13.81 18.49 -15.84
CA LEU A 107 12.52 18.13 -15.26
C LEU A 107 12.55 18.27 -13.73
N TYR A 108 13.65 17.87 -13.08
CA TYR A 108 13.84 18.05 -11.65
C TYR A 108 13.63 19.51 -11.28
N ASN A 109 14.31 20.44 -11.93
CA ASN A 109 14.24 21.87 -11.62
C ASN A 109 12.82 22.44 -11.78
N ILE A 110 12.04 21.93 -12.74
CA ILE A 110 10.64 22.34 -12.95
C ILE A 110 9.75 21.84 -11.80
N TYR A 111 9.95 20.59 -11.35
CA TYR A 111 9.04 19.92 -10.41
C TYR A 111 9.50 19.95 -8.95
N SER A 112 10.78 20.21 -8.67
CA SER A 112 11.33 20.33 -7.32
C SER A 112 10.81 21.59 -6.62
N GLY A 113 10.29 22.55 -7.38
CA GLY A 113 9.79 23.82 -6.89
C GLY A 113 10.92 24.77 -6.50
N THR A 114 10.86 25.98 -7.05
CA THR A 114 11.16 27.22 -6.31
C THR A 114 10.22 27.39 -5.13
#